data_AF-A0A0H4VEY7-F1
#
_entry.id   AF-A0A0H4VEY7-F1
#
_cell.length_a   1.000
_cell.length_b   1.000
_cell.length_c   1.000
_cell.angle_alpha   90.00
_cell.angle_beta   90.00
_cell.angle_gamma   90.00
#
_symmetry.space_group_name_H-M   'P 1'
#
loop_
_entity.id
_entity.type
_entity.pdbx_description
1 polymer ?
#
loop_
_entity_poly.entity_id
_entity_poly.type
_entity_poly.pdbx_seq_one_letter_code
_entity_poly.pdbx_strand_id
1 'polypeptide(L)' 'MLLAEKGAPVPSLIGREDLQYDYLHAVVRNGLIEMPPFRPTELSDEEIEEIYEHIMSQELPANAGNPASS' A
#
# COMPACT_ATOMS: atom_id res chain seq x y z
N MET A 1 -14.23 10.97 -11.35
CA MET A 1 -13.55 10.17 -10.32
C MET A 1 -13.84 8.72 -10.64
N LEU A 2 -12.83 7.94 -11.02
CA LEU A 2 -12.99 6.58 -11.54
C LEU A 2 -12.88 5.49 -10.45
N LEU A 3 -12.78 5.88 -9.17
CA LEU A 3 -12.76 4.96 -8.02
C LEU A 3 -14.08 4.87 -7.25
N ALA A 4 -15.20 5.30 -7.83
CA ALA A 4 -16.52 5.11 -7.22
C ALA A 4 -17.07 3.68 -7.38
N GLU A 5 -16.23 2.70 -7.73
CA GLU A 5 -16.60 1.28 -7.68
C GLU A 5 -16.13 0.69 -6.35
N LYS A 6 -17.05 0.67 -5.38
CA LYS A 6 -16.92 0.06 -4.04
C LYS A 6 -16.72 -1.46 -4.10
N GLY A 7 -15.65 -1.91 -4.74
CA GLY A 7 -15.35 -3.33 -4.93
C GLY A 7 -14.12 -3.64 -5.80
N ALA A 8 -13.43 -2.63 -6.35
CA ALA A 8 -12.17 -2.89 -7.02
C ALA A 8 -11.15 -3.44 -6.01
N PRO A 9 -10.49 -4.58 -6.29
CA PRO A 9 -9.50 -5.15 -5.40
C PRO A 9 -8.35 -4.15 -5.23
N VAL A 10 -8.20 -3.60 -4.02
CA VAL A 10 -7.03 -2.81 -3.67
C VAL A 10 -5.83 -3.75 -3.71
N PRO A 11 -4.77 -3.44 -4.46
CA PRO A 11 -3.60 -4.31 -4.51
C PRO A 11 -3.02 -4.45 -3.10
N SER A 12 -2.91 -5.70 -2.63
CA SER A 12 -2.28 -6.00 -1.34
C SER A 12 -0.80 -5.63 -1.40
N LEU A 13 -0.34 -4.87 -0.41
CA LEU A 13 1.10 -4.67 -0.17
C LEU A 13 1.69 -5.84 0.63
N ILE A 14 0.88 -6.53 1.43
CA ILE A 14 1.28 -7.69 2.22
C ILE A 14 1.57 -8.87 1.28
N GLY A 15 2.72 -9.50 1.49
CA GLY A 15 3.20 -10.64 0.69
C GLY A 15 3.84 -10.26 -0.64
N ARG A 16 4.11 -8.97 -0.88
CA ARG A 16 4.91 -8.54 -2.03
C ARG A 16 6.39 -8.69 -1.72
N GLU A 17 7.09 -9.47 -2.54
CA GLU A 17 8.55 -9.60 -2.49
C GLU A 17 9.27 -8.51 -3.32
N ASP A 18 8.54 -7.83 -4.20
CA ASP A 18 9.08 -6.87 -5.18
C ASP A 18 8.91 -5.40 -4.78
N LEU A 19 8.29 -5.11 -3.62
CA LEU A 19 8.06 -3.75 -3.17
C LEU A 19 9.37 -3.15 -2.58
N GLN A 20 9.95 -2.22 -3.33
CA GLN A 20 11.16 -1.49 -2.93
C GLN A 20 10.81 -0.27 -2.07
N TYR A 21 11.63 0.01 -1.05
CA TYR A 21 11.43 1.18 -0.18
C TYR A 21 11.39 2.49 -0.96
N ASP A 22 12.35 2.73 -1.86
CA ASP A 22 12.41 3.96 -2.67
C ASP A 22 11.14 4.20 -3.49
N TYR A 23 10.54 3.12 -4.00
CA TYR A 23 9.29 3.21 -4.75
C TYR A 23 8.12 3.55 -3.83
N LEU A 24 8.01 2.89 -2.67
CA LEU A 24 6.98 3.20 -1.68
C LEU A 24 7.09 4.66 -1.22
N HIS A 25 8.30 5.09 -0.85
CA HIS A 25 8.57 6.46 -0.39
C HIS A 25 8.20 7.48 -1.47
N ALA A 26 8.61 7.26 -2.72
CA ALA A 26 8.27 8.13 -3.83
C ALA A 26 6.75 8.24 -4.04
N VAL A 27 5.99 7.14 -3.94
CA VAL A 27 4.53 7.14 -4.05
C VAL A 27 3.88 7.88 -2.87
N VAL A 28 4.36 7.69 -1.65
CA VAL A 28 3.84 8.38 -0.46
C VAL A 28 4.06 9.90 -0.56
N ARG A 29 5.22 10.34 -1.08
CA ARG A 29 5.57 11.77 -1.17
C ARG A 29 5.01 12.49 -2.38
N ASN A 30 4.92 11.81 -3.51
CA ASN A 30 4.52 12.43 -4.78
C ASN A 30 3.09 12.06 -5.19
N GLY A 31 2.52 11.06 -4.53
CA GLY A 31 1.28 10.43 -4.95
C GLY A 31 1.51 9.47 -6.11
N LEU A 32 0.46 8.74 -6.44
CA LEU A 32 0.33 7.94 -7.65
C LEU A 32 -1.09 8.19 -8.20
N ILE A 33 -1.40 7.77 -9.41
CA ILE A 33 -2.72 7.96 -10.02
C ILE A 33 -3.83 7.62 -9.01
N GLU A 34 -4.66 8.62 -8.70
CA GLU A 34 -5.76 8.54 -7.73
C GLU A 34 -5.37 8.20 -6.27
N MET A 35 -4.08 8.25 -5.94
CA MET A 35 -3.50 8.18 -4.59
C MET A 35 -2.87 9.54 -4.24
N PRO A 36 -3.54 10.41 -3.47
CA PRO A 36 -2.97 11.69 -3.06
C PRO A 36 -1.72 11.50 -2.20
N PRO A 37 -0.73 12.41 -2.29
CA PRO A 37 0.47 12.35 -1.46
C PRO A 37 0.18 12.66 0.02
N PHE A 38 1.00 12.12 0.90
CA PHE A 38 1.06 12.48 2.32
C PHE A 38 2.09 13.59 2.54
N ARG A 39 1.70 14.63 3.28
CA ARG A 39 2.62 15.71 3.65
C ARG A 39 3.58 15.24 4.75
N PRO A 40 4.79 15.82 4.84
CA PRO A 40 5.71 15.54 5.95
C PRO A 40 5.14 15.80 7.35
N THR A 41 4.14 16.69 7.46
CA THR A 41 3.43 16.98 8.72
C THR A 41 2.38 15.93 9.09
N GLU A 42 1.97 15.11 8.13
CA GLU A 42 0.96 14.06 8.30
C GLU A 42 1.60 12.68 8.45
N LEU A 43 2.76 12.47 7.82
CA LEU A 43 3.54 11.26 7.90
C LEU A 43 5.03 11.60 7.69
N SER A 44 5.85 11.41 8.72
CA SER A 44 7.30 11.65 8.67
C SER A 44 8.05 10.57 7.89
N ASP A 45 9.31 10.81 7.51
CA ASP A 45 10.12 9.81 6.80
C ASP A 45 10.44 8.59 7.67
N GLU A 46 10.61 8.80 8.98
CA GLU A 46 10.81 7.75 9.98
C GLU A 46 9.58 6.85 10.07
N GLU A 47 8.37 7.42 10.14
CA GLU A 47 7.12 6.64 10.12
C GLU A 47 6.92 5.87 8.80
N ILE A 48 7.38 6.40 7.66
CA ILE A 48 7.32 5.69 6.37
C ILE A 48 8.23 4.45 6.38
N GLU A 49 9.41 4.56 6.98
CA GLU A 49 10.34 3.44 7.15
C GLU A 49 9.73 2.36 8.06
N GLU A 50 9.17 2.73 9.21
CA GLU A 50 8.48 1.79 10.11
C GLU A 50 7.30 1.07 9.42
N ILE A 51 6.51 1.80 8.61
CA ILE A 51 5.41 1.21 7.83
C ILE A 51 5.94 0.22 6.79
N TYR A 52 7.04 0.56 6.11
CA TYR A 52 7.66 -0.33 5.13
C TYR A 52 8.13 -1.64 5.80
N GLU A 53 8.84 -1.53 6.92
CA GLU A 53 9.28 -2.69 7.70
C GLU A 53 8.10 -3.54 8.14
N HIS A 54 7.03 -2.91 8.63
CA HIS A 54 5.82 -3.60 9.05
C HIS A 54 5.18 -4.38 7.89
N ILE A 55 5.05 -3.78 6.70
CA ILE A 55 4.50 -4.43 5.50
C ILE A 55 5.34 -5.65 5.12
N MET A 56 6.67 -5.50 5.13
CA MET A 56 7.62 -6.54 4.74
C MET A 56 7.68 -7.69 5.75
N SER A 57 7.38 -7.42 7.02
CA SER A 57 7.36 -8.46 8.06
C SER A 57 6.07 -9.28 8.08
N GLN A 58 5.01 -8.84 7.38
CA GLN A 58 3.74 -9.57 7.34
C GLN A 58 3.83 -10.75 6.36
N GLU A 59 3.53 -11.95 6.84
CA GLU A 59 3.20 -13.07 5.97
C GLU A 59 1.75 -12.95 5.49
N LEU A 60 1.48 -13.32 4.24
CA LEU A 60 0.12 -13.37 3.69
C LEU A 60 -0.79 -14.15 4.64
N PRO A 61 -1.91 -13.57 5.12
CA PRO A 61 -2.84 -14.33 5.93
C PRO A 61 -3.37 -15.49 5.08
N ALA A 62 -3.38 -16.70 5.65
CA ALA A 62 -3.70 -17.97 4.97
C ALA A 62 -5.06 -18.02 4.24
N ASN A 63 -5.92 -17.00 4.39
CA ASN A 63 -7.24 -16.86 3.77
C ASN A 63 -7.36 -15.67 2.78
N ALA A 64 -6.27 -15.06 2.31
CA ALA A 64 -6.34 -14.07 1.21
C ALA A 64 -6.63 -14.68 -0.18
N GLY A 65 -7.11 -15.93 -0.22
CA GLY A 65 -7.59 -16.60 -1.41
C GLY A 65 -9.07 -16.31 -1.65
N ASN A 66 -9.34 -15.50 -2.67
CA ASN A 66 -10.55 -15.44 -3.49
C ASN A 66 -11.68 -14.46 -3.07
N PRO A 67 -11.72 -13.23 -3.62
CA PRO A 67 -12.94 -12.42 -3.70
C PRO A 67 -13.81 -12.76 -4.94
N ALA A 68 -13.82 -14.01 -5.43
CA ALA A 68 -14.71 -14.44 -6.51
C ALA A 68 -15.33 -15.82 -6.22
N SER A 69 -16.26 -15.88 -5.27
CA SER A 69 -17.30 -16.91 -5.20
C SER A 69 -18.41 -16.50 -4.22
N SER A 70 -19.49 -15.93 -4.75
CA SER A 70 -20.91 -16.27 -4.47
C SER A 70 -21.82 -15.18 -5.02
#